data_AF-A0A379WDH0-F1
#
_entry.id   AF-A0A379WDH0-F1
#
_cell.length_a   1.000
_cell.length_b   1.000
_cell.length_c   1.000
_cell.angle_alpha   90.00
_cell.angle_beta   90.00
_cell.angle_gamma   90.00
#
_symmetry.space_group_name_H-M   'P 1'
#
loop_
_entity.id
_entity.type
_entity.pdbx_description
1 polymer ?
#
loop_
_entity_poly.entity_id
_entity_poly.type
_entity_poly.pdbx_seq_one_letter_code
_entity_poly.pdbx_strand_id
1 'polypeptide(L)'
;MALRAGVPVQDMEMWQFHPTGIAGAGVLVTEGCRGEGGYLLNKHGERFMERYAPNAKDLAGRDVVARSIMIEIREGRGCDGPWGRTLN
;
A
#
# COMPACT_ATOMS: atom_id res chain seq x y z
N MET A 1 -22.70 -6.30 16.87
CA MET A 1 -23.57 -6.02 18.03
C MET A 1 -24.25 -4.66 17.89
N ALA A 2 -23.52 -3.54 17.78
CA ALA A 2 -24.10 -2.19 17.66
C ALA A 2 -25.09 -1.99 16.49
N LEU A 3 -24.67 -2.26 15.24
CA LEU A 3 -25.56 -2.12 14.06
C LEU A 3 -26.83 -2.99 14.18
N ARG A 4 -26.69 -4.22 14.69
CA ARG A 4 -27.82 -5.14 14.89
C ARG A 4 -28.74 -4.72 16.05
N ALA A 5 -28.25 -3.87 16.94
CA ALA A 5 -29.00 -3.28 18.04
C ALA A 5 -29.64 -1.92 17.68
N GLY A 6 -29.60 -1.51 16.41
CA GLY A 6 -30.18 -0.25 15.94
C GLY A 6 -29.35 1.01 16.25
N VAL A 7 -28.11 0.84 16.72
CA VAL A 7 -27.19 1.97 16.95
C VAL A 7 -26.62 2.44 15.61
N PRO A 8 -26.68 3.75 15.27
CA PRO A 8 -26.06 4.28 14.07
C PRO A 8 -24.56 4.02 14.03
N VAL A 9 -24.07 3.72 12.83
CA VAL A 9 -22.63 3.62 12.53
C VAL A 9 -22.27 4.68 11.51
N GLN A 10 -21.02 5.14 11.53
CA GLN A 10 -20.55 6.24 10.69
C GLN A 10 -19.29 5.80 9.94
N ASP A 11 -19.10 6.33 8.73
CA ASP A 11 -17.89 6.20 7.92
C ASP A 11 -17.45 4.74 7.66
N MET A 12 -18.42 3.83 7.55
CA MET A 12 -18.19 2.40 7.32
C MET A 12 -17.53 2.10 5.95
N GLU A 13 -17.55 3.08 5.05
CA GLU A 13 -16.88 3.06 3.75
C GLU A 13 -15.40 3.47 3.82
N MET A 14 -14.91 4.04 4.94
CA MET A 14 -13.55 4.56 5.08
C MET A 14 -12.55 3.46 5.48
N TRP A 15 -12.29 2.54 4.55
CA TRP A 15 -11.33 1.44 4.74
C TRP A 15 -9.88 1.91 4.59
N GLN A 16 -9.05 1.68 5.61
CA GLN A 16 -7.61 1.90 5.52
C GLN A 16 -6.90 0.65 5.00
N PHE A 17 -5.98 0.85 4.05
CA PHE A 17 -5.08 -0.18 3.56
C PHE A 17 -3.66 0.10 4.05
N HIS A 18 -2.99 -0.92 4.59
CA HIS A 18 -1.58 -0.83 4.91
C HIS A 18 -0.74 -1.14 3.66
N PRO A 19 0.24 -0.29 3.28
CA PRO A 19 0.94 -0.43 1.99
C PRO A 19 1.85 -1.65 1.91
N THR A 20 2.39 -2.13 3.03
CA THR A 20 3.43 -3.17 3.08
C THR A 20 2.95 -4.43 3.80
N GLY A 21 1.88 -5.05 3.30
CA GLY A 21 1.49 -6.41 3.69
C GLY A 21 2.20 -7.44 2.81
N ILE A 22 2.72 -8.52 3.40
CA ILE A 22 3.36 -9.61 2.64
C ILE A 22 2.33 -10.22 1.69
N ALA A 23 2.63 -10.21 0.39
CA ALA A 23 1.75 -10.75 -0.65
C ALA A 23 1.31 -12.19 -0.34
N GLY A 24 0.01 -12.47 -0.52
CA GLY A 24 -0.59 -13.77 -0.21
C GLY A 24 -0.86 -14.00 1.27
N ALA A 25 0.16 -13.87 2.13
CA ALA A 25 0.03 -14.15 3.56
C ALA A 25 -0.68 -13.04 4.35
N GLY A 26 -0.58 -11.79 3.91
CA GLY A 26 -1.14 -10.62 4.58
C GLY A 26 -0.43 -10.21 5.87
N VAL A 27 0.67 -10.88 6.24
CA VAL A 27 1.47 -10.54 7.43
C VAL A 27 2.05 -9.13 7.27
N LEU A 28 1.97 -8.34 8.33
CA LEU A 28 2.39 -6.95 8.31
C LEU A 28 3.92 -6.82 8.28
N VAL A 29 4.44 -6.07 7.31
CA VAL A 29 5.77 -5.46 7.40
C VAL A 29 5.60 -4.06 7.96
N THR A 30 6.27 -3.78 9.08
CA THR A 30 6.14 -2.52 9.81
C THR A 30 6.48 -1.30 8.93
N GLU A 31 5.77 -0.20 9.15
CA GLU A 31 6.09 1.09 8.54
C GLU A 31 7.50 1.58 8.90
N GLY A 32 8.04 1.11 10.03
CA GLY A 32 9.44 1.34 10.41
C GLY A 32 10.42 0.92 9.32
N CYS A 33 10.11 -0.09 8.50
CA CYS A 33 10.97 -0.46 7.37
C CYS A 33 11.16 0.70 6.37
N ARG A 34 10.09 1.47 6.07
CA ARG A 34 10.20 2.68 5.23
C ARG A 34 10.81 3.84 6.02
N GLY A 35 10.43 3.99 7.29
CA GLY A 35 10.96 4.99 8.22
C GLY A 35 12.49 4.97 8.33
N GLU A 36 13.06 3.77 8.41
CA GLU A 36 14.50 3.51 8.55
C GLU A 36 15.24 3.43 7.20
N GLY A 37 14.62 3.91 6.11
CA GLY A 37 15.27 4.05 4.80
C GLY A 37 14.99 2.95 3.79
N GLY A 38 14.12 2.00 4.10
CA GLY A 38 13.59 1.07 3.10
C GLY A 38 12.80 1.81 2.01
N TYR A 39 12.84 1.26 0.80
CA TYR A 39 12.26 1.86 -0.38
C TYR A 39 11.48 0.84 -1.20
N LEU A 40 10.44 1.31 -1.88
CA LEU A 40 9.57 0.48 -2.71
C LEU A 40 10.09 0.42 -4.14
N LEU A 41 10.05 -0.77 -4.74
CA LEU A 41 10.47 -0.99 -6.12
C LEU A 41 9.34 -1.58 -6.96
N ASN A 42 9.31 -1.18 -8.23
CA ASN A 42 8.49 -1.87 -9.22
C ASN A 42 9.26 -3.01 -9.89
N LYS A 43 8.61 -3.74 -10.80
CA LYS A 43 9.23 -4.90 -11.49
C LYS A 43 10.45 -4.53 -12.34
N HIS A 44 10.64 -3.24 -12.64
CA HIS A 44 11.78 -2.73 -13.39
C HIS A 44 12.95 -2.30 -12.48
N GLY A 45 12.80 -2.44 -11.16
CA GLY A 45 13.78 -1.98 -10.19
C GLY A 45 13.79 -0.46 -10.00
N GLU A 46 12.73 0.24 -10.43
CA GLU A 46 12.59 1.67 -10.24
C GLU A 46 12.04 1.99 -8.85
N ARG A 47 12.66 2.96 -8.17
CA ARG A 47 12.13 3.56 -6.94
C ARG A 47 10.99 4.54 -7.27
N PHE A 48 9.85 3.99 -7.62
CA PHE A 48 8.73 4.74 -8.23
C PHE A 48 8.14 5.83 -7.32
N MET A 49 8.30 5.75 -5.99
CA MET A 49 7.75 6.75 -5.07
C MET A 49 8.35 8.16 -5.25
N GLU A 50 9.54 8.27 -5.84
CA GLU A 50 10.14 9.58 -6.16
C GLU A 50 9.32 10.35 -7.21
N ARG A 51 8.56 9.65 -8.06
CA ARG A 51 7.67 10.24 -9.05
C ARG A 51 6.34 10.71 -8.46
N TYR A 52 5.80 9.97 -7.47
CA TYR A 52 4.48 10.25 -6.89
C TYR A 52 4.53 11.21 -5.70
N ALA A 53 5.63 11.19 -4.92
CA ALA A 53 5.83 12.07 -3.78
C ALA A 53 7.27 12.60 -3.77
N PRO A 54 7.61 13.61 -4.59
CA PRO A 54 9.01 14.04 -4.79
C PRO A 54 9.75 14.43 -3.50
N ASN A 55 9.03 15.02 -2.54
CA ASN A 55 9.60 15.48 -1.27
C ASN A 55 9.68 14.35 -0.22
N ALA A 56 8.58 13.61 -0.03
CA ALA A 56 8.45 12.63 1.05
C ALA A 56 8.86 11.20 0.64
N LYS A 57 8.80 10.88 -0.66
CA LYS A 57 9.12 9.58 -1.24
C LYS A 57 8.37 8.46 -0.50
N ASP A 58 9.08 7.43 -0.05
CA ASP A 58 8.54 6.30 0.69
C ASP A 58 7.95 6.68 2.07
N LEU A 59 8.22 7.89 2.57
CA LEU A 59 7.66 8.45 3.83
C LEU A 59 6.37 9.26 3.61
N ALA A 60 5.81 9.26 2.40
CA ALA A 60 4.50 9.83 2.16
C ALA A 60 3.41 9.17 3.02
N GLY A 61 2.28 9.86 3.19
CA GLY A 61 1.12 9.32 3.89
C GLY A 61 0.69 7.95 3.36
N ARG A 62 0.20 7.07 4.24
CA ARG A 62 -0.14 5.68 3.89
C ARG A 62 -1.11 5.57 2.70
N ASP A 63 -2.08 6.48 2.61
CA ASP A 63 -3.05 6.54 1.52
C ASP A 63 -2.39 6.89 0.17
N VAL A 64 -1.39 7.78 0.18
CA VAL A 64 -0.62 8.16 -1.01
C VAL A 64 0.21 6.96 -1.47
N VAL A 65 0.94 6.32 -0.55
CA VAL A 65 1.75 5.14 -0.86
C VAL A 65 0.87 4.00 -1.40
N ALA A 66 -0.25 3.68 -0.73
CA ALA A 66 -1.15 2.62 -1.17
C ALA A 66 -1.76 2.89 -2.56
N ARG A 67 -2.14 4.15 -2.86
CA ARG A 67 -2.64 4.53 -4.19
C ARG A 67 -1.55 4.42 -5.26
N SER A 68 -0.34 4.90 -4.98
CA SER A 68 0.81 4.80 -5.90
C SER A 68 1.12 3.35 -6.24
N ILE A 69 1.11 2.45 -5.24
CA ILE A 69 1.28 1.01 -5.44
C ILE A 69 0.24 0.45 -6.43
N MET A 70 -1.03 0.80 -6.22
CA MET A 70 -2.11 0.33 -7.09
C MET A 70 -1.98 0.87 -8.52
N ILE A 71 -1.53 2.12 -8.69
CA ILE A 71 -1.29 2.72 -10.02
C ILE A 71 -0.17 1.95 -10.75
N GLU A 72 0.95 1.69 -10.11
CA GLU A 72 2.05 0.88 -10.69
C GLU A 72 1.56 -0.49 -11.17
N ILE A 73 0.76 -1.18 -10.34
CA ILE A 73 0.20 -2.49 -10.69
C ILE A 73 -0.74 -2.39 -11.91
N ARG A 74 -1.65 -1.39 -11.94
CA ARG A 74 -2.61 -1.18 -13.04
C ARG A 74 -1.93 -0.80 -14.34
N GLU A 75 -0.84 -0.04 -14.28
CA GLU A 75 -0.03 0.31 -15.43
C GLU A 75 0.94 -0.81 -15.84
N GLY A 76 0.79 -2.00 -15.26
CA GLY A 76 1.51 -3.19 -15.65
C GLY A 76 2.95 -3.25 -15.14
N ARG A 77 3.33 -2.40 -14.19
CA ARG A 77 4.66 -2.39 -13.55
C ARG A 77 4.74 -3.19 -12.25
N GLY A 78 3.66 -3.90 -11.90
CA GLY A 78 3.64 -4.88 -10.82
C GLY A 78 4.51 -6.12 -11.10
N CYS A 79 5.11 -6.68 -10.06
CA CYS A 79 5.78 -7.97 -10.06
C CYS A 79 4.76 -9.10 -10.18
N ASP A 80 5.00 -10.08 -11.05
CA ASP A 80 4.14 -11.25 -11.19
C ASP A 80 4.41 -12.23 -10.04
N GLY A 81 3.35 -12.73 -9.42
CA GLY A 81 3.42 -13.72 -8.34
C GLY A 81 2.26 -14.72 -8.39
N PRO A 82 2.32 -15.78 -7.56
CA PRO A 82 1.28 -16.82 -7.53
C PRO A 82 -0.11 -16.31 -7.10
N TRP A 83 -0.19 -15.09 -6.56
CA TRP A 83 -1.41 -14.44 -6.09
C TRP A 83 -1.86 -13.28 -6.97
N GLY A 84 -1.32 -13.19 -8.19
CA GLY A 84 -1.50 -12.04 -9.09
C GLY A 84 -0.35 -11.05 -9.00
N ARG A 85 -0.54 -9.84 -9.53
CA ARG A 85 0.49 -8.80 -9.57
C ARG A 85 0.55 -8.02 -8.27
N THR A 86 1.74 -7.92 -7.68
CA THR A 86 2.04 -7.14 -6.45
C THR A 86 3.25 -6.24 -6.66
N LEU A 87 3.71 -5.49 -5.65
CA LEU A 87 5.02 -4.82 -5.69
C LEU A 87 5.96 -5.44 -4.65
N ASN A 88 7.26 -5.14 -4.79
CA ASN A 88 8.31 -5.51 -3.84
C ASN A 88 8.65 -4.35 -2.91
#